data_AF-A0AAV4YDR0-F1
#
_entry.id   AF-A0AAV4YDR0-F1
#
_cell.length_a   1.000
_cell.length_b   1.000
_cell.length_c   1.000
_cell.angle_alpha   90.00
_cell.angle_beta   90.00
_cell.angle_gamma   90.00
#
_symmetry.space_group_name_H-M   'P 1'
#
loop_
_entity.id
_entity.type
_entity.pdbx_description
1 polymer ?
#
loop_
_entity_poly.entity_id
_entity_poly.type
_entity_poly.pdbx_seq_one_letter_code
_entity_poly.pdbx_strand_id
1 'polypeptide(L)'
;MDCVICWLQPMKEFFCSLISSSSNASIIKVESVTHQDICVFVVPVNWGKGDKNPVDSVYFYSKDSVFSNHSSNYCDVSAMLPKSFQEIQVHVLCRRSDSYAFQVARCCFDNYWNCAPIKTLTNGTNKSNSHL
;
A
#
# COMPACT_ATOMS: atom_id res chain seq x y z
N MET A 1 -16.10 -3.30 -7.51
CA MET A 1 -14.65 -2.97 -7.61
C MET A 1 -14.40 -1.65 -6.88
N ASP A 2 -14.98 -1.45 -5.69
CA ASP A 2 -15.26 -0.09 -5.19
C ASP A 2 -14.71 0.21 -3.78
N CYS A 3 -13.93 -0.71 -3.20
CA CYS A 3 -13.51 -0.57 -1.79
C CYS A 3 -12.23 0.25 -1.60
N VAL A 4 -11.37 0.35 -2.61
CA VAL A 4 -10.04 0.97 -2.48
C VAL A 4 -10.09 2.50 -2.59
N ILE A 5 -11.12 3.06 -3.23
CA ILE A 5 -11.28 4.51 -3.42
C ILE A 5 -11.82 5.20 -2.15
N CYS A 6 -12.53 4.47 -1.26
CA CYS A 6 -13.12 5.04 -0.05
C CYS A 6 -12.11 5.56 0.99
N TRP A 7 -10.81 5.26 0.85
CA TRP A 7 -9.75 5.66 1.80
C TRP A 7 -8.90 6.85 1.33
N LEU A 8 -9.06 7.30 0.08
CA LEU A 8 -8.29 8.42 -0.48
C LEU A 8 -8.80 9.80 0.00
N GLN A 9 -10.10 9.92 0.26
CA GLN A 9 -10.71 11.15 0.74
C GLN A 9 -10.28 11.54 2.16
N PRO A 10 -10.30 10.62 3.14
CA PRO A 10 -9.84 10.91 4.51
C PRO A 10 -8.38 11.36 4.58
N MET A 11 -7.51 10.82 3.72
CA MET A 11 -6.08 11.18 3.70
C MET A 11 -5.88 12.62 3.19
N LYS A 12 -6.57 13.03 2.11
CA LYS A 12 -6.53 14.41 1.63
C LYS A 12 -7.07 15.40 2.65
N GLU A 13 -8.19 15.08 3.30
CA GLU A 13 -8.81 15.96 4.30
C GLU A 13 -7.95 16.10 5.57
N PHE A 14 -7.30 15.03 6.01
CA PHE A 14 -6.40 15.06 7.17
C PHE A 14 -5.19 15.99 6.94
N PHE A 15 -4.55 15.91 5.77
CA PHE A 15 -3.40 16.76 5.44
C PHE A 15 -3.78 18.25 5.40
N CYS A 16 -4.98 18.60 4.89
CA CYS A 16 -5.48 19.98 4.91
C CYS A 16 -5.68 20.52 6.34
N SER A 17 -6.18 19.68 7.25
CA SER A 17 -6.42 20.05 8.65
C SER A 17 -5.12 20.29 9.43
N LEU A 18 -4.12 19.42 9.26
CA LEU A 18 -2.86 19.48 10.01
C LEU A 18 -1.99 20.70 9.65
N ILE A 19 -2.07 21.14 8.39
CA ILE A 19 -1.33 22.31 7.90
C ILE A 19 -1.89 23.62 8.49
N SER A 20 -3.18 23.65 8.82
CA SER A 20 -3.90 24.87 9.23
C SER A 20 -3.63 25.30 10.68
N SER A 21 -2.97 24.47 11.49
CA SER A 21 -2.79 24.69 12.93
C SER A 21 -1.41 25.22 13.35
N SER A 22 -0.50 25.47 12.39
CA SER A 22 0.85 25.97 12.67
C SER A 22 1.05 27.40 12.17
N SER A 23 0.63 28.39 12.97
CA SER A 23 1.04 29.77 12.78
C SER A 23 1.04 30.53 14.09
N ASN A 24 2.23 30.85 14.61
CA ASN A 24 2.51 32.05 15.44
C ASN A 24 4.03 32.14 15.76
N ALA A 25 4.78 32.95 14.99
CA ALA A 25 5.94 33.78 15.40
C ALA A 25 6.67 34.35 14.15
N SER A 26 7.19 35.57 14.28
CA SER A 26 7.49 36.53 13.20
C SER A 26 8.87 36.47 12.53
N ILE A 27 8.89 36.81 11.23
CA ILE A 27 9.99 37.34 10.36
C ILE A 27 11.12 36.36 9.98
N ILE A 28 10.76 35.32 9.23
CA ILE A 28 11.19 35.08 7.85
C ILE A 28 9.89 34.73 7.13
N LYS A 29 9.64 35.20 5.90
CA LYS A 29 8.47 34.75 5.12
C LYS A 29 8.73 33.32 4.65
N VAL A 30 8.79 32.38 5.59
CA VAL A 30 8.81 30.95 5.31
C VAL A 30 7.40 30.64 4.85
N GLU A 31 7.26 30.48 3.54
CA GLU A 31 6.01 30.08 2.92
C GLU A 31 5.58 28.76 3.54
N SER A 32 4.43 28.78 4.22
CA SER A 32 3.87 27.59 4.85
C SER A 32 3.62 26.51 3.80
N VAL A 33 3.88 25.26 4.16
CA VAL A 33 3.59 24.13 3.27
C VAL A 33 2.08 23.98 3.14
N THR A 34 1.58 23.86 1.93
CA THR A 34 0.16 23.70 1.65
C THR A 34 -0.14 22.30 1.11
N HIS A 35 -1.42 21.92 1.07
CA HIS A 35 -1.84 20.66 0.47
C HIS A 35 -1.46 20.55 -1.02
N GLN A 36 -1.26 21.67 -1.72
CA GLN A 36 -0.84 21.69 -3.12
C GLN A 36 0.61 21.26 -3.29
N ASP A 37 1.42 21.40 -2.23
CA ASP A 37 2.82 21.01 -2.21
C ASP A 37 2.99 19.51 -2.00
N ILE A 38 1.93 18.78 -1.62
CA ILE A 38 1.98 17.36 -1.30
C ILE A 38 1.15 16.57 -2.31
N CYS A 39 1.79 15.61 -2.98
CA CYS A 39 1.15 14.69 -3.91
C CYS A 39 1.15 13.29 -3.30
N VAL A 40 -0.01 12.64 -3.28
CA VAL A 40 -0.15 11.26 -2.82
C VAL A 40 -0.53 10.37 -4.00
N PHE A 41 0.26 9.33 -4.24
CA PHE A 41 -0.02 8.30 -5.22
C PHE A 41 -0.29 6.99 -4.50
N VAL A 42 -1.34 6.29 -4.92
CA VAL A 42 -1.68 4.96 -4.42
C VAL A 42 -1.57 4.01 -5.59
N VAL A 43 -0.57 3.12 -5.54
CA VAL A 43 -0.21 2.23 -6.63
C VAL A 43 -0.39 0.79 -6.18
N PRO A 44 -1.35 0.04 -6.76
CA PRO A 44 -1.43 -1.40 -6.54
C PRO A 44 -0.31 -2.09 -7.32
N VAL A 45 0.51 -2.87 -6.64
CA VAL A 45 1.56 -3.69 -7.25
C VAL A 45 1.14 -5.14 -7.12
N ASN A 46 1.02 -5.83 -8.26
CA ASN A 46 0.61 -7.23 -8.27
C ASN A 46 1.23 -7.98 -9.45
N TRP A 47 1.08 -9.30 -9.46
CA TRP A 47 1.68 -10.19 -10.46
C TRP A 47 0.87 -10.29 -11.76
N GLY A 48 0.18 -9.21 -12.14
CA GLY A 48 -0.65 -9.13 -13.34
C GLY A 48 -2.05 -9.75 -13.21
N LYS A 49 -2.40 -10.27 -12.03
CA LYS A 49 -3.72 -10.89 -11.77
C LYS A 49 -4.34 -10.47 -10.43
N GLY A 50 -4.05 -9.26 -9.97
CA GLY A 50 -4.44 -8.81 -8.63
C GLY A 50 -3.83 -9.74 -7.57
N ASP A 51 -4.55 -10.03 -6.50
CA ASP A 51 -4.06 -10.88 -5.41
C ASP A 51 -4.07 -12.39 -5.71
N LYS A 52 -4.31 -12.78 -6.96
CA LYS A 52 -4.30 -14.19 -7.37
C LYS A 52 -2.92 -14.57 -7.90
N ASN A 53 -2.45 -15.76 -7.52
CA ASN A 53 -1.26 -16.34 -8.11
C ASN A 53 -1.50 -16.60 -9.61
N PRO A 54 -0.74 -15.98 -10.53
CA PRO A 54 -0.90 -16.22 -11.96
C PRO A 54 -0.50 -17.65 -12.37
N VAL A 55 0.38 -18.30 -11.58
CA VAL A 55 0.88 -19.67 -11.84
C VAL A 55 -0.24 -20.71 -11.74
N ASP A 56 -1.28 -20.46 -10.95
CA ASP A 56 -2.46 -21.35 -10.84
C ASP A 56 -3.23 -21.48 -12.16
N SER A 57 -3.05 -20.53 -13.09
CA SER A 57 -3.62 -20.59 -14.44
C SER A 57 -2.66 -21.10 -15.51
N VAL A 58 -1.50 -21.63 -15.12
CA VAL A 58 -0.50 -22.19 -16.04
C VAL A 58 -0.68 -23.70 -16.10
N TYR A 59 -0.67 -24.24 -17.32
CA TYR A 59 -0.65 -25.68 -17.55
C TYR A 59 0.80 -26.19 -17.61
N PHE A 60 1.10 -27.24 -16.86
CA PHE A 60 2.39 -27.89 -16.85
C PHE A 60 2.31 -29.22 -17.60
N TYR A 61 3.40 -29.60 -18.26
CA TYR A 61 3.59 -30.92 -18.83
C TYR A 61 4.75 -31.62 -18.12
N SER A 62 4.65 -32.94 -17.95
CA SER A 62 5.76 -33.77 -17.48
C SER A 62 6.39 -34.50 -18.66
N LYS A 63 7.70 -34.74 -18.60
CA LYS A 63 8.44 -35.52 -19.61
C LYS A 63 7.87 -36.94 -19.75
N ASP A 64 7.40 -37.51 -18.64
CA ASP A 64 6.90 -38.89 -18.57
C ASP A 64 5.39 -38.98 -18.89
N SER A 65 4.69 -37.85 -18.95
CA SER A 65 3.24 -37.81 -19.19
C SER A 65 2.82 -36.48 -19.84
N VAL A 66 2.96 -36.41 -21.17
CA VAL A 66 2.69 -35.21 -21.97
C VAL A 66 1.19 -34.86 -22.02
N PHE A 67 0.30 -35.83 -21.83
CA PHE A 67 -1.16 -35.65 -21.94
C PHE A 67 -1.89 -35.54 -20.60
N SER A 68 -1.20 -35.63 -19.47
CA SER A 68 -1.83 -35.42 -18.16
C SER A 68 -1.75 -33.95 -17.77
N ASN A 69 -2.91 -33.29 -17.73
CA ASN A 69 -3.01 -31.95 -17.17
C ASN A 69 -2.74 -32.03 -15.66
N HIS A 70 -1.57 -31.59 -15.23
CA HIS A 70 -1.27 -31.44 -13.81
C HIS A 70 -1.54 -29.99 -13.41
N SER A 71 -2.57 -29.76 -12.61
CA SER A 71 -2.66 -28.52 -11.83
C SER A 71 -1.70 -28.66 -10.65
N SER A 72 -0.66 -27.84 -10.58
CA SER A 72 0.26 -27.83 -9.43
C SER A 72 -0.50 -27.35 -8.19
N ASN A 73 -0.54 -28.17 -7.14
CA ASN A 73 -1.06 -27.71 -5.85
C ASN A 73 -0.03 -26.74 -5.24
N TYR A 74 -0.50 -25.65 -4.62
CA TYR A 74 0.35 -24.60 -4.04
C TYR A 74 1.41 -25.15 -3.06
N CYS A 75 1.09 -26.24 -2.36
CA CYS A 75 1.97 -26.89 -1.39
C CYS A 75 3.19 -27.58 -2.01
N ASP A 76 3.19 -27.82 -3.32
CA ASP A 76 4.22 -28.63 -4.00
C ASP A 76 5.38 -27.80 -4.57
N VAL A 77 5.26 -26.46 -4.56
CA VAL A 77 6.17 -25.59 -5.33
C VAL A 77 7.32 -25.04 -4.47
N SER A 78 7.02 -24.41 -3.33
CA SER A 78 8.02 -23.96 -2.34
C SER A 78 7.36 -23.40 -1.08
N ALA A 79 7.94 -23.66 0.08
CA ALA A 79 7.55 -23.00 1.34
C ALA A 79 7.89 -21.49 1.38
N MET A 80 8.70 -20.99 0.44
CA MET A 80 9.11 -19.59 0.36
C MET A 80 8.23 -18.73 -0.57
N LEU A 81 7.11 -19.26 -1.05
CA LEU A 81 6.19 -18.48 -1.88
C LEU A 81 5.54 -17.32 -1.09
N PRO A 82 5.30 -16.17 -1.75
CA PRO A 82 4.52 -15.09 -1.15
C PRO A 82 3.13 -15.55 -0.76
N LYS A 83 2.65 -15.13 0.42
CA LYS A 83 1.28 -15.43 0.90
C LYS A 83 0.20 -14.58 0.21
N SER A 84 0.60 -13.45 -0.37
CA SER A 84 -0.24 -12.54 -1.12
C SER A 84 0.52 -12.11 -2.38
N PHE A 85 -0.23 -11.92 -3.46
CA PHE A 85 0.30 -11.58 -4.79
C PHE A 85 -0.03 -10.15 -5.18
N GLN A 86 -0.64 -9.38 -4.26
CA GLN A 86 -0.94 -7.97 -4.41
C GLN A 86 -0.59 -7.19 -3.15
N GLU A 87 0.14 -6.10 -3.34
CA GLU A 87 0.37 -5.08 -2.33
C GLU A 87 -0.14 -3.72 -2.80
N ILE A 88 -0.37 -2.81 -1.85
CA ILE A 88 -0.67 -1.41 -2.14
C ILE A 88 0.51 -0.58 -1.65
N GLN A 89 1.13 0.15 -2.56
CA GLN A 89 2.16 1.12 -2.22
C GLN A 89 1.56 2.52 -2.20
N VAL A 90 1.80 3.25 -1.11
CA VAL A 90 1.43 4.66 -0.98
C VAL A 90 2.70 5.49 -1.06
N HIS A 91 2.79 6.32 -2.09
CA HIS A 91 3.94 7.20 -2.33
C HIS A 91 3.52 8.64 -2.02
N VAL A 92 4.21 9.28 -1.09
CA VAL A 92 3.97 10.69 -0.74
C VAL A 92 5.15 11.51 -1.24
N LEU A 93 4.89 12.41 -2.18
CA LEU A 93 5.89 13.28 -2.80
C LEU A 93 5.64 14.72 -2.38
N CYS A 94 6.71 15.44 -2.05
CA CYS A 94 6.69 16.89 -1.88
C CYS A 94 7.12 17.55 -3.19
N ARG A 95 6.31 18.46 -3.74
CA ARG A 95 6.62 19.22 -4.97
C ARG A 95 7.69 20.27 -4.72
N ARG A 96 7.74 20.82 -3.50
CA ARG A 96 8.73 21.80 -3.09
C ARG A 96 10.06 21.13 -2.78
N SER A 97 11.14 21.78 -3.20
CA SER A 97 12.51 21.29 -3.03
C SER A 97 13.21 21.83 -1.78
N ASP A 98 12.57 22.71 -1.01
CA ASP A 98 13.16 23.27 0.20
C ASP A 98 13.12 22.26 1.37
N SER A 99 14.17 22.29 2.18
CA SER A 99 14.36 21.35 3.29
C SER A 99 13.29 21.49 4.39
N TYR A 100 12.76 22.69 4.58
CA TYR A 100 11.66 22.95 5.50
C TYR A 100 10.39 22.24 5.04
N ALA A 101 9.99 22.41 3.78
CA ALA A 101 8.80 21.78 3.24
C ALA A 101 8.87 20.26 3.27
N PHE A 102 10.04 19.69 2.96
CA PHE A 102 10.28 18.26 3.07
C PHE A 102 10.13 17.74 4.51
N GLN A 103 10.70 18.44 5.50
CA GLN A 103 10.57 18.05 6.91
C GLN A 103 9.13 18.12 7.40
N VAL A 104 8.40 19.19 7.06
CA VAL A 104 6.98 19.32 7.40
C VAL A 104 6.17 18.20 6.77
N ALA A 105 6.34 17.94 5.48
CA ALA A 105 5.64 16.85 4.78
C ALA A 105 5.92 15.48 5.41
N ARG A 106 7.19 15.22 5.78
CA ARG A 106 7.60 14.00 6.49
C ARG A 106 6.92 13.88 7.85
N CYS A 107 6.94 14.92 8.68
CA CYS A 107 6.25 14.91 9.97
C CYS A 107 4.75 14.68 9.83
N CYS A 108 4.11 15.31 8.85
CA CYS A 108 2.69 15.10 8.57
C CYS A 108 2.40 13.64 8.19
N PHE A 109 3.24 13.06 7.34
CA PHE A 109 3.13 11.65 6.95
C PHE A 109 3.34 10.71 8.13
N ASP A 110 4.38 10.93 8.94
CA ASP A 110 4.66 10.09 10.11
C ASP A 110 3.49 10.13 11.11
N ASN A 111 2.93 11.32 11.36
CA ASN A 111 1.74 11.49 12.20
C ASN A 111 0.53 10.76 11.62
N TYR A 112 0.26 10.94 10.32
CA TYR A 112 -0.83 10.23 9.65
C TYR A 112 -0.64 8.72 9.73
N TRP A 113 0.53 8.20 9.36
CA TRP A 113 0.84 6.77 9.38
C TRP A 113 0.72 6.17 10.77
N ASN A 114 1.14 6.91 11.80
CA ASN A 114 1.04 6.45 13.17
C ASN A 114 -0.41 6.35 13.66
N CYS A 115 -1.27 7.28 13.25
CA CYS A 115 -2.69 7.32 13.59
C CYS A 115 -3.60 6.59 12.59
N ALA A 116 -3.08 6.12 11.46
CA ALA A 116 -3.89 5.55 10.39
C ALA A 116 -4.46 4.18 10.77
N PRO A 117 -5.76 3.95 10.54
CA PRO A 117 -6.40 2.64 10.74
C PRO A 117 -5.93 1.58 9.73
N ILE A 118 -5.09 1.92 8.75
CA ILE A 118 -4.59 1.00 7.71
C ILE A 118 -3.82 -0.20 8.33
N LYS A 119 -3.27 -0.03 9.54
CA LYS A 119 -2.53 -1.06 10.28
C LYS A 119 -3.37 -2.31 10.63
N THR A 120 -4.70 -2.22 10.66
CA THR A 120 -5.56 -3.34 11.09
C THR A 120 -6.00 -4.28 9.96
N LEU A 121 -5.74 -3.95 8.68
CA LEU A 121 -6.15 -4.79 7.55
C LEU A 121 -5.18 -5.94 7.22
N THR A 122 -3.98 -5.98 7.83
CA THR A 122 -3.03 -7.09 7.68
C THR A 122 -3.28 -8.26 8.62
N ASN A 123 -4.21 -8.13 9.58
CA ASN A 123 -4.63 -9.24 10.46
C ASN A 123 -5.81 -10.00 9.85
N GLY A 124 -5.62 -10.51 8.64
CA GLY A 124 -6.55 -11.39 7.95
C GLY A 124 -6.21 -12.87 8.14
N THR A 125 -6.91 -13.50 9.09
CA THR A 125 -7.19 -14.95 9.18
C THR A 125 -6.03 -15.92 9.45
N ASN A 126 -5.60 -16.02 10.71
CA ASN A 126 -5.28 -17.35 11.25
C ASN A 126 -6.61 -18.10 11.45
N LYS A 127 -7.10 -18.77 10.41
CA LYS A 127 -8.07 -19.85 10.60
C LYS A 127 -7.29 -21.03 11.15
N SER A 128 -7.37 -21.23 12.46
CA SER A 128 -7.03 -22.49 13.12
C SER A 128 -7.85 -23.60 12.45
N ASN A 129 -7.22 -24.35 11.55
CA ASN A 129 -7.75 -25.65 11.15
C ASN A 129 -7.41 -26.65 12.25
N SER A 130 -8.20 -26.63 13.32
CA SER A 130 -8.49 -27.82 14.09
C SER A 130 -9.58 -28.60 13.35
N HIS A 131 -9.19 -29.55 12.50
CA HIS A 131 -9.96 -30.77 12.28
C HIS A 131 -9.20 -31.75 11.37
N LEU A 132 -9.01 -32.94 11.93
CA LEU A 132 -8.61 -34.23 11.34
C LEU A 132 -7.11 -34.45 11.07
#